data_AF-A0A925VAZ2-F1
#
_entry.id   AF-A0A925VAZ2-F1
#
_cell.length_a   1.000
_cell.length_b   1.000
_cell.length_c   1.000
_cell.angle_alpha   90.00
_cell.angle_beta   90.00
_cell.angle_gamma   90.00
#
_symmetry.space_group_name_H-M   'P 1'
#
loop_
_entity.id
_entity.type
_entity.pdbx_description
1 polymer ?
#
loop_
_entity_poly.entity_id
_entity_poly.type
_entity_poly.pdbx_seq_one_letter_code
_entity_poly.pdbx_strand_id
1 'polypeptide(L)'
;MDRTTDDQARALLGLPMAYVLPATDVLTSEARRIFEVNVALARELTAQGIGISPIWERKGSRAAVRAATLPAAFASRYFTGGGLVVLGRPGVRTLVAELMPWMAEDPVGAAAALEDTLELWTAEDAPLRPLESPYGGHYKLLSLMLADIARKADAGLDTLEWIASLGLPVEEFCDDDDPPAAQIHERMEARMDAMWAQEDAWLESAPG
;
A
#
# COMPACT_ATOMS: atom_id res chain seq x y z
N MET A 1 -22.09 12.07 4.25
CA MET A 1 -21.30 11.04 3.56
C MET A 1 -22.18 9.82 3.41
N ASP A 2 -22.40 9.39 2.18
CA ASP A 2 -22.99 8.08 1.92
C ASP A 2 -22.01 7.03 2.45
N ARG A 3 -22.48 6.02 3.18
CA ARG A 3 -21.57 4.96 3.68
C ARG A 3 -21.13 4.12 2.49
N THR A 4 -19.82 3.98 2.28
CA THR A 4 -19.25 3.06 1.30
C THR A 4 -19.83 1.67 1.50
N THR A 5 -20.44 1.12 0.47
CA THR A 5 -21.00 -0.25 0.52
C THR A 5 -19.88 -1.28 0.36
N ASP A 6 -20.13 -2.52 0.77
CA ASP A 6 -19.21 -3.64 0.55
C ASP A 6 -18.80 -3.77 -0.93
N ASP A 7 -19.76 -3.65 -1.85
CA ASP A 7 -19.51 -3.71 -3.30
C ASP A 7 -18.59 -2.58 -3.78
N GLN A 8 -18.81 -1.35 -3.29
CA GLN A 8 -17.96 -0.20 -3.63
C GLN A 8 -16.55 -0.38 -3.09
N ALA A 9 -16.43 -0.84 -1.85
CA ALA A 9 -15.15 -1.08 -1.20
C ALA A 9 -14.35 -2.20 -1.90
N ARG A 10 -15.02 -3.31 -2.24
CA ARG A 10 -14.42 -4.40 -3.04
C ARG A 10 -13.98 -3.92 -4.41
N ALA A 11 -14.77 -3.11 -5.10
CA ALA A 11 -14.40 -2.53 -6.38
C ALA A 11 -13.17 -1.62 -6.26
N LEU A 12 -13.11 -0.78 -5.23
CA LEU A 12 -11.97 0.08 -4.93
C LEU A 12 -10.69 -0.72 -4.69
N LEU A 13 -10.78 -1.79 -3.88
CA LEU A 13 -9.67 -2.70 -3.57
C LEU A 13 -9.34 -3.70 -4.69
N GLY A 14 -10.13 -3.71 -5.77
CA GLY A 14 -9.95 -4.62 -6.90
C GLY A 14 -10.27 -6.09 -6.57
N LEU A 15 -11.03 -6.33 -5.50
CA LEU A 15 -11.42 -7.65 -5.01
C LEU A 15 -12.69 -8.14 -5.70
N PRO A 16 -12.67 -9.26 -6.44
CA PRO A 16 -13.88 -9.84 -7.00
C PRO A 16 -14.80 -10.42 -5.91
N MET A 17 -16.13 -10.31 -6.08
CA MET A 17 -17.12 -10.74 -5.09
C MET A 17 -17.02 -12.22 -4.66
N ALA A 18 -16.57 -13.10 -5.56
CA ALA A 18 -16.44 -14.54 -5.30
C ALA A 18 -14.98 -15.01 -5.26
N TYR A 19 -14.06 -14.10 -4.95
CA TYR A 19 -12.63 -14.41 -4.96
C TYR A 19 -12.19 -15.08 -3.66
N VAL A 20 -11.58 -16.25 -3.78
CA VAL A 20 -10.89 -16.91 -2.68
C VAL A 20 -9.44 -16.45 -2.69
N LEU A 21 -8.98 -15.87 -1.58
CA LEU A 21 -7.58 -15.51 -1.44
C LEU A 21 -6.68 -16.76 -1.58
N PRO A 22 -5.52 -16.64 -2.26
CA PRO A 22 -4.50 -17.66 -2.20
C PRO A 22 -4.02 -17.92 -0.76
N ALA A 23 -3.36 -19.06 -0.55
CA ALA A 23 -2.69 -19.34 0.71
C ALA A 23 -1.57 -18.32 0.99
N THR A 24 -1.25 -18.13 2.28
CA THR A 24 -0.29 -17.12 2.76
C THR A 24 1.10 -17.26 2.14
N ASP A 25 1.56 -18.47 1.84
CA ASP A 25 2.83 -18.72 1.16
C ASP A 25 2.84 -18.20 -0.28
N VAL A 26 1.72 -18.38 -0.99
CA VAL A 26 1.50 -17.82 -2.33
C VAL A 26 1.44 -16.29 -2.25
N LEU A 27 0.69 -15.73 -1.32
CA LEU A 27 0.63 -14.28 -1.08
C LEU A 27 1.99 -13.69 -0.74
N THR A 28 2.79 -14.36 0.07
CA THR A 28 4.16 -13.92 0.43
C THR A 28 5.06 -13.89 -0.81
N SER A 29 4.98 -14.93 -1.65
CA SER A 29 5.72 -15.01 -2.91
C SER A 29 5.28 -13.89 -3.88
N GLU A 30 3.98 -13.62 -3.97
CA GLU A 30 3.42 -12.58 -4.81
C GLU A 30 3.76 -11.18 -4.30
N ALA A 31 3.76 -10.95 -2.98
CA ALA A 31 4.20 -9.71 -2.36
C ALA A 31 5.66 -9.40 -2.69
N ARG A 32 6.52 -10.42 -2.61
CA ARG A 32 7.92 -10.33 -3.04
C ARG A 32 8.02 -9.98 -4.53
N ARG A 33 7.28 -10.68 -5.39
CA ARG A 33 7.29 -10.43 -6.83
C ARG A 33 6.85 -9.00 -7.17
N ILE A 34 5.76 -8.53 -6.56
CA ILE A 34 5.24 -7.17 -6.75
C ILE A 34 6.33 -6.16 -6.39
N PHE A 35 6.96 -6.31 -5.22
CA PHE A 35 8.05 -5.44 -4.78
C PHE A 35 9.23 -5.44 -5.77
N GLU A 36 9.73 -6.62 -6.16
CA GLU A 36 10.89 -6.75 -7.05
C GLU A 36 10.62 -6.13 -8.43
N VAL A 37 9.44 -6.38 -9.00
CA VAL A 37 9.02 -5.82 -10.29
C VAL A 37 8.83 -4.31 -10.19
N ASN A 38 8.22 -3.81 -9.13
CA ASN A 38 8.05 -2.37 -8.90
C ASN A 38 9.40 -1.65 -8.84
N VAL A 39 10.36 -2.18 -8.08
CA VAL A 39 11.72 -1.61 -7.98
C VAL A 39 12.44 -1.66 -9.33
N ALA A 40 12.35 -2.78 -10.07
CA ALA A 40 12.96 -2.90 -11.38
C ALA A 40 12.38 -1.90 -12.39
N LEU A 41 11.06 -1.79 -12.46
CA LEU A 41 10.36 -0.86 -13.35
C LEU A 41 10.62 0.60 -12.98
N ALA A 42 10.63 0.94 -11.70
CA ALA A 42 10.95 2.30 -11.27
C ALA A 42 12.36 2.70 -11.68
N ARG A 43 13.35 1.80 -11.56
CA ARG A 43 14.72 2.05 -12.05
C ARG A 43 14.77 2.25 -13.57
N GLU A 44 14.04 1.44 -14.33
CA GLU A 44 13.96 1.54 -15.80
C GLU A 44 13.31 2.85 -16.26
N LEU A 45 12.19 3.23 -15.64
CA LEU A 45 11.34 4.33 -16.09
C LEU A 45 11.76 5.69 -15.53
N THR A 46 12.32 5.74 -14.33
CA THR A 46 12.87 6.98 -13.77
C THR A 46 14.03 7.50 -14.63
N ALA A 47 14.82 6.60 -15.23
CA ALA A 47 15.86 6.97 -16.20
C ALA A 47 15.30 7.69 -17.45
N GLN A 48 13.99 7.57 -17.70
CA GLN A 48 13.26 8.21 -18.79
C GLN A 48 12.38 9.38 -18.28
N GLY A 49 12.49 9.75 -17.00
CA GLY A 49 11.67 10.79 -16.38
C GLY A 49 10.22 10.38 -16.09
N ILE A 50 9.93 9.08 -16.08
CA ILE A 50 8.57 8.55 -15.86
C ILE A 50 8.48 7.93 -14.47
N GLY A 51 7.62 8.49 -13.62
CA GLY A 51 7.23 7.87 -12.35
C GLY A 51 6.18 6.78 -12.55
N ILE A 52 6.15 5.80 -11.66
CA ILE A 52 5.10 4.77 -11.63
C ILE A 52 4.46 4.66 -10.27
N SER A 53 3.19 4.28 -10.28
CA SER A 53 2.48 3.81 -9.11
C SER A 53 2.98 2.41 -8.72
N PRO A 54 3.22 2.14 -7.42
CA PRO A 54 3.47 0.79 -6.94
C PRO A 54 2.21 -0.09 -6.94
N ILE A 55 1.03 0.48 -7.18
CA ILE A 55 -0.25 -0.22 -7.14
C ILE A 55 -0.47 -0.98 -8.45
N TRP A 56 -0.72 -2.28 -8.33
CA TRP A 56 -1.01 -3.16 -9.46
C TRP A 56 -2.51 -3.17 -9.74
N GLU A 57 -2.88 -2.82 -10.96
CA GLU A 57 -4.26 -2.74 -11.41
C GLU A 57 -4.55 -3.76 -12.52
N ARG A 58 -5.84 -3.99 -12.78
CA ARG A 58 -6.28 -4.87 -13.86
C ARG A 58 -6.38 -4.10 -15.18
N LYS A 59 -5.69 -4.55 -16.22
CA LYS A 59 -5.89 -4.10 -17.61
C LYS A 59 -6.22 -5.31 -18.50
N GLY A 60 -7.51 -5.54 -18.73
CA GLY A 60 -7.99 -6.74 -19.42
C GLY A 60 -7.73 -7.99 -18.58
N SER A 61 -6.90 -8.91 -19.09
CA SER A 61 -6.46 -10.12 -18.38
C SER A 61 -5.10 -9.97 -17.68
N ARG A 62 -4.43 -8.83 -17.84
CA ARG A 62 -3.07 -8.60 -17.34
C ARG A 62 -3.05 -7.67 -16.14
N ALA A 63 -2.05 -7.86 -15.29
CA ALA A 63 -1.66 -6.86 -14.32
C ALA A 63 -1.05 -5.66 -15.06
N ALA A 64 -1.18 -4.47 -14.49
CA ALA A 64 -0.64 -3.23 -15.03
C ALA A 64 -0.21 -2.31 -13.90
N VAL A 65 0.74 -1.43 -14.19
CA VAL A 65 1.09 -0.29 -13.33
C VAL A 65 0.72 1.01 -14.03
N ARG A 66 0.32 1.99 -13.25
CA ARG A 66 -0.04 3.33 -13.72
C ARG A 66 1.16 4.25 -13.70
N ALA A 67 1.23 5.20 -14.63
CA ALA A 67 2.17 6.31 -14.50
C ALA A 67 1.80 7.17 -13.29
N ALA A 68 2.77 7.49 -12.44
CA ALA A 68 2.56 8.39 -11.31
C ALA A 68 2.80 9.84 -11.74
N THR A 69 1.92 10.72 -11.30
CA THR A 69 2.02 12.18 -11.46
C THR A 69 2.52 12.87 -10.19
N LEU A 70 2.89 12.09 -9.18
CA LEU A 70 3.33 12.60 -7.88
C LEU A 70 4.72 13.25 -7.97
N PRO A 71 5.01 14.21 -7.07
CA PRO A 71 6.35 14.75 -6.90
C PRO A 71 7.38 13.66 -6.62
N ALA A 72 8.63 13.88 -7.05
CA ALA A 72 9.71 12.91 -6.87
C ALA A 72 9.94 12.51 -5.40
N ALA A 73 9.62 13.40 -4.44
CA ALA A 73 9.70 13.11 -3.02
C ALA A 73 8.80 11.91 -2.61
N PHE A 74 7.56 11.82 -3.12
CA PHE A 74 6.68 10.68 -2.85
C PHE A 74 7.23 9.38 -3.44
N ALA A 75 7.69 9.44 -4.69
CA ALA A 75 8.34 8.29 -5.34
C ALA A 75 9.56 7.83 -4.55
N SER A 76 10.33 8.77 -3.99
CA SER A 76 11.51 8.45 -3.20
C SER A 76 11.18 7.65 -1.95
N ARG A 77 10.07 7.93 -1.26
CA ARG A 77 9.65 7.16 -0.05
C ARG A 77 9.55 5.67 -0.33
N TYR A 78 8.88 5.29 -1.42
CA TYR A 78 8.66 3.89 -1.77
C TYR A 78 9.89 3.25 -2.44
N PHE A 79 10.47 3.91 -3.46
CA PHE A 79 11.43 3.27 -4.37
C PHE A 79 12.90 3.41 -3.97
N THR A 80 13.25 4.39 -3.13
CA THR A 80 14.66 4.68 -2.78
C THR A 80 14.91 4.96 -1.29
N GLY A 81 13.87 5.28 -0.53
CA GLY A 81 13.93 5.72 0.87
C GLY A 81 13.64 4.61 1.88
N GLY A 82 13.05 4.98 3.01
CA GLY A 82 12.69 4.09 4.11
C GLY A 82 11.77 2.96 3.66
N GLY A 83 10.84 3.22 2.74
CA GLY A 83 9.96 2.21 2.15
C GLY A 83 10.73 1.08 1.45
N LEU A 84 11.78 1.39 0.68
CA LEU A 84 12.64 0.39 0.06
C LEU A 84 13.36 -0.47 1.10
N VAL A 85 13.88 0.17 2.17
CA VAL A 85 14.59 -0.51 3.25
C VAL A 85 13.66 -1.46 4.01
N VAL A 86 12.45 -1.01 4.31
CA VAL A 86 11.43 -1.75 5.04
C VAL A 86 10.90 -2.91 4.19
N LEU A 87 10.45 -2.62 2.97
CA LEU A 87 9.98 -3.63 2.05
C LEU A 87 11.07 -4.59 1.61
N GLY A 88 12.36 -4.24 1.73
CA GLY A 88 13.48 -5.14 1.51
C GLY A 88 13.55 -6.30 2.51
N ARG A 89 13.01 -6.12 3.73
CA ARG A 89 13.01 -7.13 4.80
C ARG A 89 11.97 -8.21 4.50
N PRO A 90 12.36 -9.51 4.45
CA PRO A 90 11.40 -10.59 4.18
C PRO A 90 10.22 -10.64 5.16
N GLY A 91 10.47 -10.44 6.45
CA GLY A 91 9.43 -10.49 7.48
C GLY A 91 8.31 -9.47 7.27
N VAL A 92 8.60 -8.30 6.69
CA VAL A 92 7.57 -7.28 6.40
C VAL A 92 6.61 -7.76 5.31
N ARG A 93 7.13 -8.38 4.25
CA ARG A 93 6.29 -8.89 3.16
C ARG A 93 5.46 -10.09 3.60
N THR A 94 6.02 -10.92 4.49
CA THR A 94 5.29 -12.01 5.14
C THR A 94 4.15 -11.46 6.00
N LEU A 95 4.42 -10.47 6.84
CA LEU A 95 3.40 -9.83 7.66
C LEU A 95 2.26 -9.26 6.80
N VAL A 96 2.57 -8.53 5.73
CA VAL A 96 1.54 -7.99 4.81
C VAL A 96 0.67 -9.13 4.24
N ALA A 97 1.28 -10.24 3.85
CA ALA A 97 0.55 -11.41 3.35
C ALA A 97 -0.31 -12.08 4.44
N GLU A 98 0.14 -12.10 5.69
CA GLU A 98 -0.59 -12.64 6.84
C GLU A 98 -1.79 -11.78 7.25
N LEU A 99 -1.71 -10.45 7.08
CA LEU A 99 -2.80 -9.52 7.38
C LEU A 99 -3.81 -9.39 6.24
N MET A 100 -3.45 -9.83 5.03
CA MET A 100 -4.32 -9.70 3.86
C MET A 100 -5.71 -10.34 4.03
N PRO A 101 -5.87 -11.53 4.67
CA PRO A 101 -7.19 -12.10 4.93
C PRO A 101 -8.10 -11.19 5.75
N TRP A 102 -7.57 -10.56 6.81
CA TRP A 102 -8.33 -9.60 7.63
C TRP A 102 -8.87 -8.45 6.79
N MET A 103 -8.03 -7.90 5.91
CA MET A 103 -8.42 -6.80 5.03
C MET A 103 -9.43 -7.22 3.95
N ALA A 104 -9.43 -8.48 3.52
CA ALA A 104 -10.37 -8.97 2.53
C ALA A 104 -11.72 -9.40 3.14
N GLU A 105 -11.73 -9.76 4.43
CA GLU A 105 -12.93 -10.10 5.20
C GLU A 105 -13.75 -8.86 5.57
N ASP A 106 -13.07 -7.74 5.88
CA ASP A 106 -13.70 -6.41 6.02
C ASP A 106 -13.22 -5.43 4.93
N PRO A 107 -13.77 -5.52 3.71
CA PRO A 107 -13.35 -4.65 2.62
C PRO A 107 -13.70 -3.18 2.90
N VAL A 108 -14.74 -2.88 3.70
CA VAL A 108 -15.13 -1.50 4.01
C VAL A 108 -14.08 -0.85 4.92
N GLY A 109 -13.67 -1.53 5.99
CA GLY A 109 -12.57 -1.08 6.84
C GLY A 109 -11.26 -0.96 6.05
N ALA A 110 -10.95 -1.95 5.22
CA ALA A 110 -9.75 -1.92 4.38
C ALA A 110 -9.74 -0.79 3.36
N ALA A 111 -10.87 -0.48 2.74
CA ALA A 111 -11.00 0.64 1.81
C ALA A 111 -10.75 1.96 2.55
N ALA A 112 -11.38 2.17 3.72
CA ALA A 112 -11.19 3.38 4.52
C ALA A 112 -9.72 3.54 4.98
N ALA A 113 -9.07 2.46 5.41
CA ALA A 113 -7.69 2.50 5.88
C ALA A 113 -6.65 2.77 4.77
N LEU A 114 -6.98 2.43 3.52
CA LEU A 114 -6.05 2.47 2.39
C LEU A 114 -6.40 3.53 1.33
N GLU A 115 -7.52 4.26 1.50
CA GLU A 115 -8.03 5.24 0.54
C GLU A 115 -6.99 6.32 0.23
N ASP A 116 -6.43 6.98 1.26
CA ASP A 116 -5.41 8.03 1.06
C ASP A 116 -4.21 7.54 0.25
N THR A 117 -3.74 6.32 0.55
CA THR A 117 -2.61 5.73 -0.18
C THR A 117 -3.01 5.44 -1.63
N LEU A 118 -4.23 4.97 -1.88
CA LEU A 118 -4.72 4.73 -3.23
C LEU A 118 -4.86 6.03 -4.02
N GLU A 119 -5.44 7.07 -3.41
CA GLU A 119 -5.67 8.38 -4.04
C GLU A 119 -4.38 9.04 -4.47
N LEU A 120 -3.36 9.05 -3.60
CA LEU A 120 -2.03 9.57 -3.95
C LEU A 120 -1.47 8.93 -5.22
N TRP A 121 -1.60 7.61 -5.32
CA TRP A 121 -0.95 6.83 -6.38
C TRP A 121 -1.80 6.65 -7.64
N THR A 122 -3.02 7.17 -7.67
CA THR A 122 -3.97 6.92 -8.76
C THR A 122 -4.46 8.23 -9.38
N ALA A 123 -3.89 8.59 -10.52
CA ALA A 123 -4.48 9.58 -11.41
C ALA A 123 -5.33 8.88 -12.49
N GLU A 124 -6.64 9.09 -12.50
CA GLU A 124 -7.61 8.34 -13.34
C GLU A 124 -7.21 8.30 -14.83
N ASP A 125 -6.76 9.44 -15.36
CA ASP A 125 -6.37 9.61 -16.77
C ASP A 125 -4.93 9.17 -17.08
N ALA A 126 -4.14 8.82 -16.07
CA ALA A 126 -2.75 8.43 -16.29
C ALA A 126 -2.64 7.08 -17.01
N PRO A 127 -1.70 6.94 -17.96
CA PRO A 127 -1.59 5.74 -18.77
C PRO A 127 -1.18 4.51 -17.94
N LEU A 128 -1.81 3.37 -18.26
CA LEU A 128 -1.48 2.05 -17.71
C LEU A 128 -0.50 1.29 -18.61
N ARG A 129 0.63 0.86 -18.06
CA ARG A 129 1.59 -0.08 -18.68
C ARG A 129 1.25 -1.52 -18.26
N PRO A 130 0.84 -2.40 -19.20
CA PRO A 130 0.65 -3.81 -18.89
C PRO A 130 1.98 -4.47 -18.47
N LEU A 131 1.90 -5.36 -17.50
CA LEU A 131 2.98 -6.22 -17.03
C LEU A 131 2.95 -7.56 -17.78
N GLU A 132 4.06 -8.28 -17.70
CA GLU A 132 4.18 -9.67 -18.17
C GLU A 132 3.63 -10.66 -17.13
N SER A 133 2.47 -10.36 -16.56
CA SER A 133 1.78 -11.21 -15.60
C SER A 133 0.27 -11.20 -15.85
N PRO A 134 -0.42 -12.35 -15.78
CA PRO A 134 -1.87 -12.31 -15.59
C PRO A 134 -2.19 -11.56 -14.30
N TYR A 135 -3.37 -10.93 -14.26
CA TYR A 135 -3.84 -10.26 -13.05
C TYR A 135 -4.43 -11.28 -12.07
N GLY A 136 -3.87 -11.35 -10.86
CA GLY A 136 -4.50 -12.01 -9.72
C GLY A 136 -5.52 -11.07 -9.07
N GLY A 137 -6.70 -11.59 -8.72
CA GLY A 137 -7.80 -10.81 -8.12
C GLY A 137 -7.45 -10.07 -6.82
N HIS A 138 -6.31 -10.39 -6.21
CA HIS A 138 -5.85 -9.83 -4.95
C HIS A 138 -4.68 -8.83 -5.14
N TYR A 139 -4.14 -8.68 -6.36
CA TYR A 139 -2.93 -7.88 -6.60
C TYR A 139 -3.08 -6.41 -6.21
N LYS A 140 -4.25 -5.81 -6.45
CA LYS A 140 -4.48 -4.41 -6.06
C LYS A 140 -4.42 -4.24 -4.54
N LEU A 141 -5.19 -5.00 -3.77
CA LEU A 141 -5.10 -4.96 -2.30
C LEU A 141 -3.67 -5.26 -1.80
N LEU A 142 -3.02 -6.29 -2.31
CA LEU A 142 -1.68 -6.67 -1.84
C LEU A 142 -0.64 -5.58 -2.10
N SER A 143 -0.63 -5.03 -3.33
CA SER A 143 0.27 -3.92 -3.69
C SER A 143 -0.06 -2.63 -2.93
N LEU A 144 -1.33 -2.41 -2.59
CA LEU A 144 -1.78 -1.27 -1.79
C LEU A 144 -1.32 -1.36 -0.34
N MET A 145 -1.43 -2.53 0.29
CA MET A 145 -0.88 -2.74 1.63
C MET A 145 0.65 -2.59 1.65
N LEU A 146 1.37 -3.06 0.61
CA LEU A 146 2.81 -2.86 0.47
C LEU A 146 3.17 -1.37 0.31
N ALA A 147 2.38 -0.62 -0.47
CA ALA A 147 2.55 0.82 -0.62
C ALA A 147 2.29 1.58 0.69
N ASP A 148 1.27 1.17 1.43
CA ASP A 148 0.87 1.81 2.68
C ASP A 148 1.91 1.62 3.78
N ILE A 149 2.38 0.38 4.02
CA ILE A 149 3.44 0.15 5.00
C ILE A 149 4.73 0.87 4.63
N ALA A 150 5.08 0.93 3.34
CA ALA A 150 6.27 1.63 2.88
C ALA A 150 6.18 3.15 3.11
N ARG A 151 5.01 3.74 2.81
CA ARG A 151 4.72 5.16 3.03
C ARG A 151 4.83 5.51 4.51
N LYS A 152 4.15 4.74 5.37
CA LYS A 152 4.07 4.99 6.81
C LYS A 152 5.39 4.70 7.53
N ALA A 153 6.11 3.66 7.13
CA ALA A 153 7.41 3.34 7.75
C ALA A 153 8.50 4.36 7.39
N ASP A 154 8.46 4.96 6.19
CA ASP A 154 9.35 6.10 5.86
C ASP A 154 9.02 7.34 6.71
N ALA A 155 7.76 7.53 7.10
CA ALA A 155 7.34 8.54 8.07
C ALA A 155 7.65 8.17 9.54
N GLY A 156 8.28 7.02 9.79
CA GLY A 156 8.73 6.58 11.09
C GLY A 156 7.71 5.78 11.91
N LEU A 157 6.61 5.34 11.30
CA LEU A 157 5.72 4.37 11.95
C LEU A 157 6.41 3.02 12.05
N ASP A 158 6.28 2.38 13.22
CA ASP A 158 6.67 0.98 13.37
C ASP A 158 5.56 0.03 12.91
N THR A 159 5.81 -1.28 13.05
CA THR A 159 4.89 -2.32 12.59
C THR A 159 3.55 -2.30 13.35
N LEU A 160 3.57 -2.11 14.67
CA LEU A 160 2.35 -2.14 15.49
C LEU A 160 1.52 -0.88 15.27
N GLU A 161 2.17 0.26 15.15
CA GLU A 161 1.53 1.52 14.75
C GLU A 161 0.93 1.40 13.34
N TRP A 162 1.61 0.73 12.41
CA TRP A 162 1.04 0.46 11.09
C TRP A 162 -0.20 -0.44 11.18
N ILE A 163 -0.15 -1.54 11.93
CA ILE A 163 -1.31 -2.42 12.17
C ILE A 163 -2.49 -1.63 12.76
N ALA A 164 -2.23 -0.81 13.78
CA ALA A 164 -3.23 0.08 14.37
C ALA A 164 -3.82 1.05 13.35
N SER A 165 -2.99 1.60 12.44
CA SER A 165 -3.45 2.50 11.37
C SER A 165 -4.33 1.81 10.32
N LEU A 166 -4.32 0.48 10.25
CA LEU A 166 -5.24 -0.30 9.42
C LEU A 166 -6.60 -0.53 10.09
N GLY A 167 -6.78 -0.11 11.34
CA GLY A 167 -7.96 -0.39 12.14
C GLY A 167 -8.02 -1.84 12.68
N LEU A 168 -6.90 -2.56 12.63
CA LEU A 168 -6.80 -3.93 13.15
C LEU A 168 -6.59 -3.93 14.68
N PRO A 169 -7.04 -4.97 15.39
CA PRO A 169 -6.91 -5.06 16.85
C PRO A 169 -5.45 -5.28 17.26
N VAL A 170 -4.73 -4.19 17.55
CA VAL A 170 -3.29 -4.22 17.82
C VAL A 170 -2.91 -5.08 19.03
N GLU A 171 -3.82 -5.24 19.99
CA GLU A 171 -3.65 -6.09 21.16
C GLU A 171 -3.41 -7.57 20.81
N GLU A 172 -3.91 -8.03 19.67
CA GLU A 172 -3.68 -9.41 19.19
C GLU A 172 -2.25 -9.63 18.67
N PHE A 173 -1.49 -8.56 18.48
CA PHE A 173 -0.14 -8.56 17.93
C PHE A 173 0.94 -8.09 18.92
N CYS A 174 0.54 -7.61 20.10
CA CYS A 174 1.47 -7.14 21.13
C CYS A 174 2.03 -8.32 21.93
N ASP A 175 3.32 -8.25 22.24
CA ASP A 175 4.00 -9.10 23.22
C ASP A 175 4.10 -8.41 24.60
N ASP A 176 4.54 -9.14 25.63
CA ASP A 176 4.64 -8.64 27.01
C ASP A 176 5.56 -7.41 27.18
N ASP A 177 6.51 -7.22 26.26
CA ASP A 177 7.48 -6.11 26.28
C ASP A 177 6.99 -4.88 25.51
N ASP A 178 5.85 -4.96 24.81
CA ASP A 178 5.34 -3.87 23.98
C ASP A 178 4.65 -2.78 24.82
N PRO A 179 4.63 -1.54 24.31
CA PRO A 179 3.82 -0.48 24.90
C PRO A 179 2.33 -0.85 24.97
N PRO A 180 1.57 -0.31 25.94
CA PRO A 180 0.12 -0.47 25.94
C PRO A 180 -0.51 0.01 24.62
N ALA A 181 -1.54 -0.69 24.14
CA ALA A 181 -2.22 -0.35 22.88
C ALA A 181 -2.62 1.13 22.77
N ALA A 182 -3.12 1.73 23.85
CA ALA A 182 -3.44 3.16 23.88
C ALA A 182 -2.24 4.07 23.55
N GLN A 183 -1.04 3.70 24.00
CA GLN A 183 0.19 4.42 23.67
C GLN A 183 0.63 4.17 22.21
N ILE A 184 0.38 2.98 21.67
CA ILE A 184 0.63 2.68 20.25
C ILE A 184 -0.27 3.57 19.38
N HIS A 185 -1.56 3.66 19.71
CA HIS A 185 -2.51 4.53 19.00
C HIS A 185 -2.11 6.01 19.08
N GLU A 186 -1.74 6.52 20.25
CA GLU A 186 -1.31 7.92 20.41
C GLU A 186 -0.06 8.25 19.56
N ARG A 187 0.92 7.34 19.51
CA ARG A 187 2.12 7.52 18.69
C ARG A 187 1.81 7.42 17.19
N MET A 188 0.96 6.47 16.81
CA MET A 188 0.47 6.30 15.45
C MET A 188 -0.20 7.58 14.95
N GLU A 189 -1.15 8.13 15.70
CA GLU A 189 -1.84 9.39 15.36
C GLU A 189 -0.85 10.55 15.17
N ALA A 190 0.04 10.77 16.15
CA ALA A 190 1.02 11.85 16.08
C ALA A 190 1.97 11.73 14.86
N ARG A 191 2.35 10.50 14.48
CA ARG A 191 3.21 10.25 13.31
C ARG A 191 2.46 10.40 12.00
N MET A 192 1.19 9.99 11.93
CA MET A 192 0.36 10.21 10.75
C MET A 192 0.11 11.70 10.52
N ASP A 193 -0.18 12.48 11.57
CA ASP A 193 -0.34 13.94 11.47
C ASP A 193 0.92 14.61 10.91
N ALA A 194 2.10 14.21 11.41
CA ALA A 194 3.37 14.71 10.91
C ALA A 194 3.64 14.30 9.45
N MET A 195 3.28 13.06 9.09
CA MET A 195 3.39 12.54 7.73
C MET A 195 2.54 13.35 6.75
N TRP A 196 1.26 13.57 7.07
CA TRP A 196 0.32 14.32 6.24
C TRP A 196 0.76 15.77 6.06
N ALA A 197 1.18 16.43 7.14
CA ALA A 197 1.72 17.79 7.04
C ALA A 197 2.95 17.89 6.12
N GLN A 198 3.81 16.87 6.11
CA GLN A 198 4.94 16.79 5.20
C GLN A 198 4.51 16.56 3.74
N GLU A 199 3.52 15.69 3.52
CA GLU A 199 2.98 15.37 2.21
C GLU A 199 2.27 16.56 1.56
N ASP A 200 1.46 17.27 2.33
CA ASP A 200 0.78 18.50 1.89
C ASP A 200 1.80 19.54 1.42
N ALA A 201 2.87 19.75 2.20
CA ALA A 201 3.94 20.68 1.83
C ALA A 201 4.62 20.28 0.51
N TRP A 202 4.75 18.97 0.23
CA TRP A 202 5.30 18.50 -1.05
C TRP A 202 4.35 18.75 -2.22
N LEU A 203 3.06 18.47 -2.04
CA LEU A 203 2.05 18.69 -3.07
C LEU A 203 1.89 20.18 -3.40
N GLU A 204 1.92 21.06 -2.40
CA GLU A 204 1.89 22.51 -2.60
C GLU A 204 3.14 23.06 -3.32
N SER A 205 4.29 22.43 -3.10
CA SER A 205 5.56 22.86 -3.70
C SER A 205 5.78 22.36 -5.13
N ALA A 206 4.93 21.45 -5.61
CA ALA A 206 5.06 20.85 -6.92
C ALA A 206 4.63 21.82 -8.03
N PRO A 207 5.45 22.05 -9.08
CA PRO A 207 5.00 22.82 -10.23
C PRO A 207 3.87 22.07 -10.94
N GLY A 208 2.71 22.72 -11.09
CA GLY A 208 1.54 22.20 -11.81
C GLY A 208 1.70 22.13 -13.32
#